data_AF-A0A376F4N6-F1
#
_entry.id   AF-A0A376F4N6-F1
#
_cell.length_a   1.000
_cell.length_b   1.000
_cell.length_c   1.000
_cell.angle_alpha   90.00
_cell.angle_beta   90.00
_cell.angle_gamma   90.00
#
_symmetry.space_group_name_H-M   'P 1'
#
loop_
_entity.id
_entity.type
_entity.pdbx_description
1 polymer ?
#
loop_
_entity_poly.entity_id
_entity_poly.type
_entity_poly.pdbx_seq_one_letter_code
_entity_poly.pdbx_strand_id
1 'polypeptide(L)' 'MATDTLAHSTAHAHEHAHHDTGPTKVFGFWIYLMSDCILFCCLFATYAVLVNGTAGGPAGKDIFELPFVLV' A
#
# COMPACT_ATOMS: atom_id res chain seq x y z
N MET A 1 -50.16 -18.57 -28.40
CA MET A 1 -49.66 -17.21 -28.67
C MET A 1 -49.50 -16.40 -27.36
N ALA A 2 -49.09 -17.00 -26.24
CA ALA A 2 -48.92 -16.31 -24.96
C ALA A 2 -47.59 -16.68 -24.25
N THR A 3 -46.74 -17.47 -24.94
CA THR A 3 -45.50 -18.01 -24.38
C THR A 3 -44.27 -17.20 -24.77
N ASP A 4 -44.35 -16.38 -25.83
CA ASP A 4 -43.23 -15.52 -26.29
C ASP A 4 -42.99 -14.30 -25.41
N THR A 5 -44.00 -13.81 -24.69
CA THR A 5 -43.87 -12.61 -23.85
C THR A 5 -43.15 -12.86 -22.52
N LEU A 6 -43.14 -14.09 -22.01
CA LEU A 6 -42.43 -14.45 -20.78
C LEU A 6 -40.91 -14.59 -21.01
N ALA A 7 -40.47 -14.94 -22.22
CA ALA A 7 -39.05 -15.04 -22.55
C ALA A 7 -38.38 -13.66 -22.69
N HIS A 8 -39.12 -12.65 -23.15
CA HIS A 8 -38.59 -11.30 -23.32
C HIS A 8 -38.41 -10.53 -21.99
N SER A 9 -39.12 -10.93 -20.93
CA SER A 9 -38.99 -10.30 -19.61
C SER A 9 -37.76 -10.76 -18.83
N THR A 10 -37.13 -11.87 -19.24
CA THR A 10 -35.95 -12.44 -18.55
C THR A 10 -34.62 -11.93 -19.14
N ALA A 11 -34.64 -11.29 -20.32
CA ALA A 11 -33.44 -10.81 -21.00
C ALA A 11 -32.92 -9.45 -20.48
N HIS A 12 -33.72 -8.69 -19.72
CA HIS A 12 -33.36 -7.37 -19.22
C HIS A 12 -33.02 -7.32 -17.72
N ALA A 13 -32.90 -8.47 -17.04
CA ALA A 13 -32.51 -8.53 -15.63
C ALA A 13 -31.00 -8.80 -15.43
N HIS A 14 -30.20 -8.80 -16.50
CA HIS A 14 -28.76 -9.13 -16.47
C HIS A 14 -27.86 -7.91 -16.71
N GLU A 15 -28.23 -6.73 -16.21
CA GLU A 15 -27.31 -5.57 -16.17
C GLU A 15 -27.31 -4.91 -14.78
N HIS A 16 -27.51 -5.70 -13.72
CA HIS A 16 -26.99 -5.29 -12.42
C HIS A 16 -25.49 -5.46 -12.47
N ALA A 17 -24.81 -4.38 -12.87
CA ALA A 17 -23.39 -4.16 -12.68
C ALA A 17 -22.98 -4.73 -11.32
N HIS A 18 -22.41 -5.93 -11.35
CA HIS A 18 -21.74 -6.52 -10.23
C HIS A 18 -20.58 -5.57 -9.97
N HIS A 19 -20.76 -4.67 -9.02
CA HIS A 19 -19.75 -3.73 -8.55
C HIS A 19 -18.64 -4.59 -7.93
N ASP A 20 -17.77 -5.15 -8.77
CA ASP A 20 -16.56 -5.83 -8.37
C ASP A 20 -15.65 -4.79 -7.74
N THR A 21 -15.91 -4.55 -6.45
CA THR A 21 -15.16 -3.64 -5.59
C THR A 21 -13.82 -4.24 -5.18
N GLY A 22 -13.56 -5.52 -5.50
CA GLY A 22 -12.30 -6.22 -5.23
C GLY A 22 -11.09 -5.53 -5.87
N PRO A 23 -11.05 -5.36 -7.21
CA PRO A 23 -9.98 -4.63 -7.90
C PRO A 23 -9.74 -3.22 -7.33
N THR A 24 -10.79 -2.46 -7.04
CA THR A 24 -10.68 -1.10 -6.47
C THR A 24 -10.09 -1.11 -5.05
N LYS A 25 -10.42 -2.12 -4.23
CA LYS A 25 -9.83 -2.27 -2.89
C LYS A 25 -8.34 -2.60 -2.95
N VAL A 26 -7.93 -3.51 -3.83
CA VAL A 26 -6.50 -3.86 -4.03
C VAL A 26 -5.72 -2.66 -4.55
N PHE A 27 -6.31 -1.89 -5.46
CA PHE A 27 -5.72 -0.64 -5.95
C PHE A 27 -5.57 0.40 -4.81
N GLY A 28 -6.60 0.58 -3.98
CA GLY A 28 -6.52 1.46 -2.80
C GLY A 28 -5.45 1.02 -1.80
N PHE A 29 -5.29 -0.29 -1.59
CA PHE A 29 -4.20 -0.84 -0.77
C PHE A 29 -2.82 -0.53 -1.36
N TRP A 30 -2.68 -0.59 -2.68
CA TRP A 30 -1.42 -0.25 -3.36
C TRP A 30 -1.05 1.23 -3.19
N ILE A 31 -2.03 2.13 -3.29
CA ILE A 31 -1.84 3.56 -3.01
C ILE A 31 -1.42 3.78 -1.55
N TYR A 32 -2.07 3.08 -0.62
CA TYR A 32 -1.72 3.13 0.80
C TYR A 32 -0.26 2.70 1.03
N LEU A 33 0.19 1.59 0.42
CA LEU A 33 1.59 1.17 0.49
C LEU A 33 2.55 2.21 -0.10
N MET A 34 2.22 2.83 -1.24
CA MET A 34 3.06 3.90 -1.81
C MET A 34 3.15 5.13 -0.90
N SER A 35 2.05 5.49 -0.24
CA SER A 35 2.04 6.56 0.77
C SER A 35 2.98 6.23 1.92
N ASP A 36 2.95 4.99 2.43
CA ASP A 36 3.85 4.55 3.49
C ASP A 36 5.32 4.54 2.99
N CYS A 37 5.59 4.17 1.74
CA CYS A 37 6.93 4.30 1.15
C CYS A 37 7.42 5.75 1.14
N ILE A 38 6.57 6.72 0.83
CA ILE A 38 6.91 8.15 0.86
C ILE A 38 7.18 8.59 2.30
N LEU A 39 6.35 8.16 3.25
CA LEU A 39 6.54 8.45 4.68
C LEU A 39 7.93 7.96 5.15
N PHE A 40 8.28 6.70 4.85
CA PHE A 40 9.59 6.17 5.17
C PHE A 40 10.73 6.91 4.45
N CYS A 41 10.55 7.28 3.18
CA CYS A 41 11.53 8.11 2.46
C CYS A 41 11.81 9.43 3.18
N CYS A 42 10.79 10.12 3.67
CA CYS A 42 10.96 11.36 4.44
C CYS A 42 11.74 11.13 5.75
N LEU A 43 11.48 10.03 6.45
CA LEU A 43 12.24 9.65 7.65
C LEU A 43 13.72 9.37 7.32
N PHE A 44 13.98 8.59 6.27
CA PHE A 44 15.34 8.32 5.79
C PHE A 44 16.07 9.58 5.32
N ALA A 45 15.39 10.46 4.60
CA ALA A 45 15.96 11.74 4.16
C ALA A 45 16.31 12.63 5.35
N THR A 46 15.42 12.71 6.35
CA THR A 46 15.66 13.46 7.58
C THR A 46 16.86 12.90 8.34
N TYR A 47 16.94 11.57 8.49
CA TYR A 47 18.10 10.91 9.08
C TYR A 47 19.38 11.22 8.30
N ALA A 48 19.38 11.07 6.98
CA ALA A 48 20.57 11.32 6.15
C ALA A 48 21.08 12.76 6.25
N VAL A 49 20.19 13.74 6.38
CA VAL A 49 20.56 15.15 6.58
C VAL A 49 21.14 15.39 7.98
N LEU A 50 20.55 14.77 9.02
CA LEU A 50 20.89 15.04 10.41
C LEU A 50 21.90 14.05 11.02
N VAL A 51 22.35 13.02 10.29
CA VAL A 51 23.19 11.92 10.84
C VAL A 51 24.49 12.40 11.48
N ASN A 52 25.08 13.50 10.99
CA ASN A 52 26.31 14.09 11.53
C ASN A 52 26.05 15.20 12.56
N GLY A 53 24.78 15.55 12.80
CA GLY A 53 24.35 16.63 13.69
C GLY A 53 24.35 16.25 15.17
N THR A 54 25.38 15.56 15.67
CA THR A 54 25.39 15.00 17.04
C THR A 54 25.68 16.01 18.15
N ALA A 55 25.95 17.28 17.81
CA ALA A 55 26.25 18.38 18.76
C ALA A 55 27.34 18.02 19.80
N GLY A 56 28.35 17.24 19.39
CA GLY A 56 29.44 16.78 20.27
C GLY A 56 29.12 15.51 21.07
N GLY A 57 27.94 14.92 20.89
CA GLY A 57 27.55 13.62 21.43
C GLY A 57 28.07 12.42 20.60
N PRO A 58 27.91 11.19 21.14
CA PRO A 58 28.37 9.97 20.48
C PRO A 58 27.73 9.77 19.11
N ALA A 59 28.52 9.30 18.14
CA ALA A 59 28.04 9.01 16.80
C ALA A 59 27.38 7.62 16.73
N GLY A 60 26.68 7.30 15.64
CA GLY A 60 26.04 5.99 15.44
C GLY A 60 27.00 4.81 15.66
N LYS A 61 28.26 4.94 15.26
CA LYS A 61 29.30 3.91 15.46
C LYS A 61 29.64 3.65 16.93
N ASP A 62 29.37 4.61 17.81
CA ASP A 62 29.71 4.53 19.24
C ASP A 62 28.57 3.91 20.06
N ILE A 63 27.38 3.75 19.45
CA ILE A 63 26.17 3.23 20.10
C ILE A 63 25.67 1.91 19.50
N PHE A 64 25.98 1.62 18.23
CA PHE A 64 25.55 0.40 17.57
C PHE A 64 26.62 -0.69 17.69
N GLU A 65 26.39 -1.65 18.59
CA GLU A 65 27.16 -2.89 18.66
C GLU A 65 26.48 -3.95 17.78
N LEU A 66 27.11 -4.31 16.65
CA LEU A 66 26.67 -5.41 15.80
C LEU A 66 27.50 -6.65 16.14
N PRO A 67 27.01 -7.60 16.95
CA PRO A 67 27.72 -8.84 17.20
C PRO A 67 27.89 -9.61 15.88
N PHE A 68 29.12 -10.01 15.57
CA PHE A 68 29.43 -10.82 14.39
C PHE A 68 28.70 -12.16 14.47
N VAL A 69 27.78 -12.42 13.53
CA VAL A 69 27.04 -13.69 13.39
C VAL A 69 27.60 -14.52 12.23
N LEU A 70 28.92 -14.66 12.16
CA LEU A 70 29.58 -15.55 11.21
C LEU A 70 30.27 -16.63 12.04
N VAL A 71 29.69 -17.84 12.03
CA VAL A 71 30.31 -19.09 12.52
C VAL A 71 30.82 -19.88 11.34
#